data_AF-A0A2E4YUM2-F1
#
_entry.id   AF-A0A2E4YUM2-F1
#
_cell.length_a   1.000
_cell.length_b   1.000
_cell.length_c   1.000
_cell.angle_alpha   90.00
_cell.angle_beta   90.00
_cell.angle_gamma   90.00
#
_symmetry.space_group_name_H-M   'P 1'
#
loop_
_entity.id
_entity.type
_entity.pdbx_description
1 polymer ?
#
loop_
_entity_poly.entity_id
_entity_poly.type
_entity_poly.pdbx_seq_one_letter_code
_entity_poly.pdbx_strand_id
1 'polypeptide(L)' 'MKVIVKIALISILFLVPFIFFCQQDSLSSNNIAVVQLTTGKEIRGIVIYEDDLKIVLETGKNKSIEIYRTKIKSI' A
#
# COMPACT_ATOMS: atom_id res chain seq x y z
N MET A 1 21.84 -13.22 -39.55
CA MET A 1 21.81 -11.94 -38.78
C MET A 1 20.41 -11.40 -38.51
N LYS A 2 19.47 -11.41 -39.49
CA LYS A 2 18.09 -10.86 -39.31
C LYS A 2 17.19 -11.65 -38.32
N VAL A 3 17.39 -12.96 -38.16
CA VAL A 3 16.55 -13.82 -37.30
C VAL A 3 16.85 -13.63 -35.82
N ILE A 4 18.13 -13.46 -35.47
CA ILE A 4 18.60 -13.31 -34.07
C ILE A 4 18.06 -12.01 -33.46
N VAL A 5 18.05 -10.92 -34.24
CA VAL A 5 17.50 -9.62 -33.82
C VAL A 5 16.00 -9.71 -33.53
N LYS A 6 15.26 -10.50 -34.32
CA LYS A 6 13.81 -10.66 -34.18
C LYS A 6 13.44 -11.39 -32.88
N ILE A 7 14.23 -12.41 -32.50
CA ILE A 7 14.03 -13.17 -31.26
C ILE A 7 14.37 -12.32 -30.03
N ALA A 8 15.46 -11.54 -30.08
CA ALA A 8 15.83 -10.63 -29.00
C ALA A 8 14.76 -9.54 -28.76
N LEU A 9 14.19 -8.99 -29.84
CA LEU A 9 13.15 -7.96 -29.75
C LEU A 9 11.84 -8.51 -29.14
N ILE A 10 11.45 -9.73 -29.51
CA ILE A 10 10.30 -10.42 -28.94
C ILE A 10 10.51 -10.68 -27.44
N SER A 11 11.70 -11.13 -27.06
CA SER A 11 12.07 -11.39 -25.65
C SER A 11 11.92 -10.15 -24.77
N ILE A 12 12.35 -8.99 -25.27
CA ILE A 12 12.26 -7.70 -24.57
C ILE A 12 10.79 -7.25 -24.45
N LEU A 13 9.97 -7.48 -25.47
CA LEU A 13 8.56 -7.09 -25.49
C LEU A 13 7.72 -7.81 -24.41
N PHE A 14 8.09 -9.05 -24.07
CA PHE A 14 7.40 -9.83 -23.04
C PHE A 14 7.94 -9.58 -21.61
N LEU A 15 9.17 -9.09 -21.47
CA LEU A 15 9.80 -8.83 -20.17
C LEU A 15 9.29 -7.54 -19.50
N VAL A 16 9.06 -6.48 -20.27
CA VAL A 16 8.59 -5.19 -19.74
C VAL A 16 7.23 -5.25 -19.03
N PRO A 17 6.17 -5.87 -19.60
CA PRO A 17 4.88 -5.96 -18.92
C PRO A 17 4.94 -6.87 -17.68
N PHE A 18 5.82 -7.86 -17.65
CA PHE A 18 5.96 -8.77 -16.51
C PHE A 18 6.54 -8.05 -15.28
N ILE A 19 7.49 -7.13 -15.48
CA ILE A 19 8.06 -6.30 -14.40
C ILE A 19 7.02 -5.29 -13.88
N PHE A 20 6.20 -4.72 -14.77
CA PHE A 20 5.10 -3.83 -14.38
C PHE A 20 4.01 -4.55 -13.58
N PHE A 21 3.67 -5.78 -13.96
CA PHE A 21 2.67 -6.59 -13.25
C PHE A 21 3.16 -7.00 -11.85
N CYS A 22 4.46 -7.30 -11.70
CA CYS A 22 5.05 -7.70 -10.43
C CYS A 22 5.09 -6.56 -9.38
N GLN A 23 5.09 -5.28 -9.81
CA GLN A 23 4.99 -4.15 -8.88
C GLN A 23 3.57 -3.90 -8.36
N GLN A 24 2.54 -4.40 -9.05
CA GLN A 24 1.15 -4.07 -8.73
C GLN A 24 0.60 -4.87 -7.55
N ASP A 25 1.19 -6.02 -7.22
CA ASP A 25 0.74 -6.90 -6.13
C ASP A 25 1.28 -6.49 -4.74
N SER A 26 2.13 -5.46 -4.65
CA SER A 26 2.71 -4.98 -3.38
C SER A 26 1.83 -3.98 -2.61
N LEU A 27 0.62 -3.65 -3.08
CA LEU A 27 -0.28 -2.69 -2.42
C LEU A 27 -1.58 -3.31 -1.89
N SER A 28 -1.72 -4.65 -1.97
CA SER A 28 -2.93 -5.36 -1.54
C SER A 28 -2.65 -6.40 -0.45
N SER A 29 -1.89 -6.03 0.59
CA SER A 29 -1.76 -6.86 1.78
C SER A 29 -2.14 -6.07 3.03
N ASN A 30 -3.31 -6.38 3.59
CA ASN A 30 -3.59 -6.36 5.03
C ASN A 30 -3.31 -5.10 5.87
N ASN A 31 -3.38 -3.89 5.31
CA ASN A 31 -3.23 -2.66 6.12
C ASN A 31 -4.46 -2.30 6.98
N ILE A 32 -5.36 -3.25 7.28
CA ILE A 32 -6.49 -2.94 8.18
C ILE A 32 -5.97 -2.87 9.61
N ALA A 33 -5.95 -1.68 10.18
CA ALA A 33 -5.58 -1.43 11.56
C ALA A 33 -6.81 -1.10 12.42
N VAL A 34 -6.76 -1.53 13.68
CA VAL A 34 -7.77 -1.23 14.71
C VAL A 34 -7.11 -0.37 15.78
N VAL A 35 -7.14 0.94 15.59
CA VAL A 35 -6.50 1.88 16.51
C VAL A 35 -7.42 2.14 17.70
N GLN A 36 -6.97 1.75 18.89
CA GLN A 36 -7.62 2.10 20.14
C GLN A 36 -7.02 3.39 20.69
N LEU A 37 -7.85 4.43 20.79
CA LEU A 37 -7.43 5.72 21.32
C LEU A 37 -7.40 5.71 22.85
N THR A 38 -6.61 6.61 23.44
CA THR A 38 -6.55 6.83 24.89
C THR A 38 -7.89 7.27 25.48
N THR A 39 -8.78 7.82 24.66
CA THR A 39 -10.17 8.16 25.01
C THR A 39 -11.09 6.94 25.13
N GLY A 40 -10.60 5.73 24.81
CA GLY A 40 -11.39 4.51 24.75
C GLY A 40 -12.16 4.30 23.45
N LYS A 41 -12.11 5.26 22.52
CA LYS A 41 -12.72 5.13 21.19
C LYS A 41 -11.86 4.24 20.30
N GLU A 42 -12.52 3.42 19.49
CA GLU A 42 -11.88 2.56 18.50
C GLU A 42 -12.10 3.12 17.08
N ILE A 43 -11.04 3.10 16.26
CA ILE A 43 -11.09 3.49 14.86
C ILE A 43 -10.54 2.35 14.02
N ARG A 44 -11.34 1.89 13.05
CA ARG A 44 -10.96 0.85 12.10
C ARG A 44 -10.78 1.47 10.72
N GLY A 45 -9.69 1.16 10.06
CA GLY A 45 -9.42 1.68 8.73
C GLY A 45 -8.18 1.05 8.10
N ILE A 46 -7.91 1.45 6.87
CA ILE A 46 -6.73 1.03 6.13
C ILE A 46 -5.62 2.04 6.39
N VAL A 47 -4.46 1.60 6.88
CA VAL A 47 -3.28 2.45 7.02
C VAL A 47 -2.79 2.84 5.64
N ILE A 48 -2.90 4.13 5.32
CA ILE A 48 -2.43 4.71 4.06
C ILE A 48 -1.13 5.49 4.23
N TYR A 49 -0.78 5.88 5.46
CA TYR A 49 0.48 6.52 5.81
C TYR A 49 0.77 6.34 7.31
N GLU A 50 2.04 6.12 7.64
CA GLU A 50 2.52 6.00 9.02
C GLU A 50 3.91 6.63 9.13
N ASP A 51 4.12 7.40 10.20
CA ASP A 51 5.43 7.89 10.64
C ASP A 51 5.58 7.82 12.17
N ASP A 52 6.66 8.38 12.69
CA ASP A 52 6.99 8.38 14.12
C ASP A 52 6.02 9.23 14.96
N LEU A 53 5.26 10.14 14.35
CA LEU A 53 4.38 11.10 15.04
C LEU A 53 2.90 10.73 14.89
N LYS A 54 2.51 10.14 13.77
CA LYS A 54 1.12 9.94 13.39
C LYS A 54 0.90 8.76 12.46
N ILE A 55 -0.36 8.36 12.40
CA ILE A 55 -0.91 7.36 11.48
C ILE A 55 -2.10 7.98 10.78
N VAL A 56 -2.20 7.78 9.47
CA VAL A 56 -3.35 8.18 8.66
C VAL A 56 -4.08 6.91 8.23
N LEU A 57 -5.35 6.83 8.63
CA LEU A 57 -6.25 5.75 8.29
C LEU A 57 -7.27 6.23 7.26
N GLU A 58 -7.44 5.46 6.19
CA GLU A 58 -8.61 5.57 5.33
C GLU A 58 -9.75 4.75 5.93
N THR A 59 -10.79 5.45 6.36
CA THR A 59 -12.05 4.87 6.82
C THR A 59 -13.05 4.84 5.67
N GLY A 60 -14.03 3.94 5.74
CA GLY A 60 -15.01 3.76 4.67
C GLY A 60 -15.61 5.07 4.15
N LYS A 61 -15.92 5.11 2.84
CA LYS A 61 -16.34 6.30 2.07
C LYS A 61 -15.20 7.31 1.79
N ASN A 62 -13.98 6.83 1.51
CA ASN A 62 -12.80 7.64 1.16
C ASN A 62 -12.50 8.75 2.17
N LYS A 63 -12.81 8.52 3.45
CA LYS A 63 -12.56 9.49 4.52
C LYS A 63 -11.24 9.15 5.20
N SER A 64 -10.24 10.00 4.99
CA SER A 64 -8.98 9.91 5.71
C SER A 64 -9.08 10.54 7.10
N ILE A 65 -8.54 9.86 8.10
CA ILE A 65 -8.45 10.33 9.48
C ILE A 65 -6.99 10.29 9.90
N GLU A 66 -6.49 11.42 10.36
CA GLU A 66 -5.16 11.57 10.93
C GLU A 66 -5.21 11.38 12.44
N ILE A 67 -4.37 10.49 12.96
CA ILE A 67 -4.29 10.14 14.38
C ILE A 67 -2.84 10.28 14.85
N TYR A 68 -2.61 11.17 15.81
CA TYR A 68 -1.30 11.34 16.44
C TYR A 68 -1.02 10.18 17.42
N ARG A 69 0.21 9.66 17.44
CA ARG A 69 0.62 8.56 18.32
C ARG A 69 0.41 8.87 19.80
N THR A 70 0.48 10.13 20.20
CA THR A 70 0.18 10.58 21.58
C THR A 70 -1.24 10.28 22.03
N LYS A 71 -2.17 10.09 21.09
CA LYS A 71 -3.58 9.74 21.35
C LYS A 71 -3.86 8.25 21.19
N ILE A 72 -2.87 7.45 20.81
CA ILE A 72 -3.01 6.01 20.57
C ILE A 72 -2.62 5.27 21.83
N LYS A 73 -3.49 4.36 22.26
CA LYS A 73 -3.21 3.42 23.35
C LYS A 73 -2.63 2.11 22.80
N SER A 74 -3.21 1.59 21.72
CA SER A 74 -2.75 0.40 21.01
C SER A 74 -3.27 0.40 19.58
N ILE A 75 -2.63 -0.41 18.72
CA ILE A 75 -2.96 -0.61 17.29
C ILE A 75 -3.13 -2.11 17.06
#